data_AF-A0A7M7RGA7-F1
#
_entry.id   AF-A0A7M7RGA7-F1
#
_cell.length_a   1.000
_cell.length_b   1.000
_cell.length_c   1.000
_cell.angle_alpha   90.00
_cell.angle_beta   90.00
_cell.angle_gamma   90.00
#
_symmetry.space_group_name_H-M   'P 1'
#
loop_
_entity.id
_entity.type
_entity.pdbx_description
1 polymer ?
#
loop_
_entity_poly.entity_id
_entity_poly.type
_entity_poly.pdbx_seq_one_letter_code
_entity_poly.pdbx_strand_id
1 'polypeptide(L)'
;MVYFPGIKPDSAKSRYNSHSTSLQLQVDFESSDCIIMTVLSTLPKEYGYVVLVGAASAFMVQFLAIQVGRARKKYGVEYPTMYSDTIPAFNCVQRAHQNTLENYPQFLMLLFFSGLERPRAAAGLGGLWVLSRITYAFGYYSGDPNKRRRGAFGYIGTMGLMSLTVRSAFRMLKCTSGGMTPRFSQ
;
A
#
# COMPACT_ATOMS: atom_id res chain seq x y z
N MET A 1 77.27 7.56 -18.30
CA MET A 1 76.62 6.33 -17.80
C MET A 1 75.56 6.79 -16.81
N VAL A 2 74.25 6.56 -16.95
CA VAL A 2 73.50 5.51 -17.65
C VAL A 2 72.13 6.07 -18.08
N TYR A 3 71.73 5.76 -19.31
CA TYR A 3 70.40 5.92 -19.92
C TYR A 3 69.50 4.76 -19.47
N PHE A 4 68.23 4.94 -19.07
CA PHE A 4 67.19 3.91 -19.29
C PHE A 4 65.77 4.54 -19.47
N PRO A 5 64.89 3.89 -20.27
CA PRO A 5 63.88 4.53 -21.12
C PRO A 5 62.43 4.42 -20.61
N GLY A 6 61.53 5.03 -21.38
CA GLY A 6 60.10 5.13 -21.12
C GLY A 6 59.32 3.81 -21.03
N ILE A 7 58.30 3.84 -20.17
CA ILE A 7 57.29 2.81 -20.02
C ILE A 7 56.08 3.21 -20.87
N LYS A 8 55.73 2.35 -21.84
CA LYS A 8 54.48 2.42 -22.60
C LYS A 8 53.30 2.03 -21.70
N PRO A 9 52.09 2.59 -21.90
CA PRO A 9 50.89 2.11 -21.22
C PRO A 9 50.46 0.77 -21.81
N ASP A 10 50.54 -0.30 -21.02
CA ASP A 10 50.08 -1.62 -21.41
C ASP A 10 48.54 -1.71 -21.45
N SER A 11 48.07 -2.34 -22.52
CA SER A 11 46.67 -2.57 -22.84
C SER A 11 46.07 -3.64 -21.91
N ALA A 12 45.40 -3.23 -20.84
CA ALA A 12 44.66 -4.14 -19.98
C ALA A 12 43.30 -3.55 -19.58
N LYS A 13 42.53 -3.12 -20.56
CA LYS A 13 41.09 -2.88 -20.42
C LYS A 13 40.35 -3.89 -21.31
N SER A 14 39.25 -4.44 -20.79
CA SER A 14 38.19 -5.12 -21.56
C SER A 14 38.14 -6.66 -21.57
N ARG A 15 38.47 -7.37 -20.47
CA ARG A 15 38.01 -8.77 -20.34
C ARG A 15 37.64 -9.24 -18.93
N TYR A 16 37.44 -8.33 -17.98
CA TYR A 16 37.09 -8.62 -16.58
C TYR A 16 35.88 -7.77 -16.13
N ASN A 17 34.78 -7.76 -16.88
CA ASN A 17 33.64 -6.89 -16.51
C ASN A 17 32.24 -7.39 -16.91
N SER A 18 32.12 -8.68 -17.27
CA SER A 18 30.81 -9.29 -17.58
C SER A 18 30.44 -10.36 -16.54
N HIS A 19 31.36 -11.28 -16.24
CA HIS A 19 31.13 -12.35 -15.24
C HIS A 19 31.16 -11.87 -13.78
N SER A 20 31.95 -10.85 -13.45
CA SER A 20 32.03 -10.29 -12.08
C SER A 20 30.77 -9.49 -11.74
N THR A 21 30.17 -8.85 -12.73
CA THR A 21 28.97 -8.03 -12.57
C THR A 21 27.73 -8.90 -12.35
N SER A 22 27.60 -10.05 -13.05
CA SER A 22 26.51 -11.00 -12.79
C SER A 22 26.64 -11.69 -11.42
N LEU A 23 27.87 -11.98 -10.98
CA LEU A 23 28.15 -12.54 -9.65
C LEU A 23 27.87 -11.55 -8.53
N GLN A 24 28.25 -10.27 -8.69
CA GLN A 24 27.89 -9.21 -7.75
C GLN A 24 26.37 -8.97 -7.72
N LEU A 25 25.71 -8.91 -8.88
CA LEU A 25 24.25 -8.76 -8.96
C LEU A 25 23.50 -9.96 -8.34
N GLN A 26 24.02 -11.19 -8.49
CA GLN A 26 23.46 -12.39 -7.84
C GLN A 26 23.69 -12.38 -6.34
N VAL A 27 24.86 -11.98 -5.84
CA VAL A 27 25.14 -11.87 -4.40
C VAL A 27 24.33 -10.74 -3.77
N ASP A 28 24.12 -9.62 -4.46
CA ASP A 28 23.25 -8.53 -4.02
C ASP A 28 21.77 -8.95 -4.01
N PHE A 29 21.33 -9.74 -4.99
CA PHE A 29 19.97 -10.29 -5.05
C PHE A 29 19.73 -11.35 -3.95
N GLU A 30 20.69 -12.26 -3.75
CA GLU A 30 20.60 -13.33 -2.74
C GLU A 30 20.77 -12.80 -1.31
N SER A 31 21.57 -11.74 -1.12
CA SER A 31 21.64 -10.99 0.15
C SER A 31 20.34 -10.22 0.41
N SER A 32 19.75 -9.60 -0.62
CA SER A 32 18.46 -8.93 -0.51
C SER A 32 17.33 -9.92 -0.19
N ASP A 33 17.34 -11.11 -0.78
CA ASP A 33 16.38 -12.17 -0.49
C ASP A 33 16.52 -12.67 0.96
N CYS A 34 17.75 -12.81 1.47
CA CYS A 34 18.01 -13.16 2.87
C CYS A 34 17.51 -12.06 3.84
N ILE A 35 17.74 -10.78 3.52
CA ILE A 35 17.25 -9.64 4.31
C ILE A 35 15.72 -9.61 4.29
N ILE A 36 15.10 -9.77 3.13
CA ILE A 36 13.63 -9.81 2.97
C ILE A 36 13.05 -10.98 3.77
N MET A 37 13.62 -12.18 3.67
CA MET A 37 13.16 -13.34 4.44
C MET A 37 13.36 -13.15 5.96
N THR A 38 14.41 -12.45 6.38
CA THR A 38 14.65 -12.11 7.79
C THR A 38 13.61 -11.10 8.30
N VAL A 39 13.31 -10.06 7.53
CA VAL A 39 12.26 -9.09 7.89
C VAL A 39 10.87 -9.74 7.89
N LEU A 40 10.56 -10.57 6.89
CA LEU A 40 9.28 -11.28 6.82
C LEU A 40 9.11 -12.31 7.95
N SER A 41 10.20 -12.92 8.43
CA SER A 41 10.15 -13.84 9.59
C SER A 41 10.02 -13.12 10.93
N THR A 42 10.35 -11.82 11.02
CA THR A 42 10.02 -10.98 12.19
C THR A 42 8.56 -10.52 12.24
N LEU A 43 7.85 -10.57 11.11
CA LEU A 43 6.44 -10.22 11.04
C LEU A 43 5.55 -11.39 11.49
N PRO A 44 4.38 -11.12 12.09
CA PRO A 44 3.48 -12.19 12.47
C PRO A 44 3.07 -12.99 11.22
N LYS A 45 3.08 -14.33 11.31
CA LYS A 45 2.77 -15.26 10.21
C LYS A 45 1.47 -14.93 9.45
N GLU A 46 0.54 -14.28 10.14
CA GLU A 46 -0.79 -13.91 9.66
C GLU A 46 -0.84 -12.52 9.01
N TYR A 47 0.24 -11.75 9.03
CA TYR A 47 0.32 -10.40 8.45
C TYR A 47 0.10 -10.40 6.93
N GLY A 48 0.35 -11.53 6.26
CA GLY A 48 0.03 -11.71 4.85
C GLY A 48 -1.42 -11.38 4.51
N TYR A 49 -2.38 -11.62 5.42
CA TYR A 49 -3.78 -11.23 5.20
C TYR A 49 -3.97 -9.72 5.11
N VAL A 50 -3.23 -8.95 5.90
CA VAL A 50 -3.28 -7.48 5.88
C VAL A 50 -2.75 -6.95 4.55
N VAL A 51 -1.65 -7.52 4.06
CA VAL A 51 -1.05 -7.18 2.76
C VAL A 51 -2.01 -7.53 1.62
N LEU A 52 -2.65 -8.70 1.65
CA LEU A 52 -3.64 -9.10 0.65
C LEU A 52 -4.84 -8.14 0.63
N VAL A 53 -5.33 -7.71 1.79
CA VAL A 53 -6.40 -6.69 1.87
C VAL A 53 -5.93 -5.34 1.33
N GLY A 54 -4.70 -4.94 1.63
CA GLY A 54 -4.08 -3.74 1.05
C GLY A 54 -4.02 -3.80 -0.47
N ALA A 55 -3.53 -4.92 -1.04
CA ALA A 55 -3.50 -5.14 -2.48
C ALA A 55 -4.91 -5.14 -3.10
N ALA A 56 -5.87 -5.84 -2.48
CA ALA A 56 -7.26 -5.86 -2.93
C ALA A 56 -7.89 -4.47 -2.92
N SER A 57 -7.56 -3.63 -1.93
CA SER A 57 -8.02 -2.25 -1.86
C SER A 57 -7.43 -1.38 -2.98
N ALA A 58 -6.18 -1.62 -3.39
CA ALA A 58 -5.58 -0.94 -4.54
C ALA A 58 -6.29 -1.31 -5.86
N PHE A 59 -6.57 -2.60 -6.07
CA PHE A 59 -7.36 -3.06 -7.22
C PHE A 59 -8.77 -2.44 -7.24
N MET A 60 -9.41 -2.31 -6.07
CA MET A 60 -10.72 -1.66 -5.94
C MET A 60 -10.66 -0.19 -6.36
N VAL A 61 -9.66 0.59 -5.91
CA VAL A 61 -9.49 1.99 -6.32
C VAL A 61 -9.27 2.10 -7.83
N GLN A 62 -8.45 1.20 -8.40
CA GLN A 62 -8.21 1.16 -9.85
C GLN A 62 -9.48 0.81 -10.64
N PHE A 63 -10.30 -0.11 -10.13
CA PHE A 63 -11.60 -0.44 -10.71
C PHE A 63 -12.54 0.77 -10.74
N LEU A 64 -12.62 1.54 -9.64
CA LEU A 64 -13.41 2.77 -9.61
C LEU A 64 -12.91 3.81 -10.63
N ALA A 65 -11.58 3.94 -10.79
CA ALA A 65 -11.00 4.83 -11.81
C ALA A 65 -11.38 4.41 -13.24
N ILE A 66 -11.37 3.10 -13.54
CA ILE A 66 -11.81 2.58 -14.84
C ILE A 66 -13.30 2.89 -15.07
N GLN A 67 -14.14 2.77 -14.04
CA GLN A 67 -15.56 3.10 -14.15
C GLN A 67 -15.80 4.60 -14.43
N VAL A 68 -15.01 5.48 -13.82
CA VAL A 68 -15.00 6.91 -14.17
C VAL A 68 -14.63 7.11 -15.65
N GLY A 69 -13.59 6.44 -16.14
CA GLY A 69 -13.19 6.52 -17.55
C GLY A 69 -14.28 6.02 -18.51
N ARG A 70 -14.95 4.91 -18.16
CA ARG A 70 -16.10 4.39 -18.92
C ARG A 70 -17.29 5.36 -18.89
N ALA A 71 -17.55 5.99 -17.75
CA ALA A 71 -18.60 7.00 -17.62
C ALA A 71 -18.28 8.25 -18.45
N ARG A 72 -17.03 8.72 -18.49
CA ARG A 72 -16.60 9.83 -19.36
C ARG A 72 -16.92 9.53 -20.83
N LYS A 73 -16.56 8.33 -21.30
CA LYS A 73 -16.86 7.89 -22.67
C LYS A 73 -18.36 7.76 -22.93
N LYS A 74 -19.14 7.28 -21.95
CA LYS A 74 -20.60 7.12 -22.05
C LYS A 74 -21.34 8.47 -22.13
N TYR A 75 -20.89 9.45 -21.36
CA TYR A 75 -21.53 10.76 -21.24
C TYR A 75 -20.89 11.85 -22.11
N GLY A 76 -19.84 11.54 -22.87
CA GLY A 76 -19.19 12.48 -23.78
C GLY A 76 -18.47 13.64 -23.07
N VAL A 77 -18.00 13.44 -21.84
CA VAL A 77 -17.31 14.50 -21.07
C VAL A 77 -15.83 14.51 -21.41
N GLU A 78 -15.42 15.47 -22.24
CA GLU A 78 -14.01 15.68 -22.60
C GLU A 78 -13.18 16.21 -21.43
N TYR A 79 -11.87 15.92 -21.47
CA TYR A 79 -10.89 16.58 -20.59
C TYR A 79 -10.78 18.06 -20.99
N PRO A 80 -10.62 19.01 -20.04
CA PRO A 80 -10.26 18.86 -18.63
C PRO A 80 -11.45 18.88 -17.65
N THR A 81 -12.69 18.81 -18.15
CA THR A 81 -13.90 19.04 -17.34
C THR A 81 -14.08 17.94 -16.28
N MET A 82 -14.06 18.34 -15.00
CA MET A 82 -14.15 17.41 -13.87
C MET A 82 -15.59 17.03 -13.53
N TYR A 83 -16.48 18.02 -13.52
CA TYR A 83 -17.91 17.89 -13.25
C TYR A 83 -18.69 18.50 -14.42
N SER A 84 -19.83 17.92 -14.75
CA SER A 84 -20.74 18.41 -15.78
C SER A 84 -22.00 18.95 -15.11
N ASP A 85 -22.37 20.19 -15.39
CA ASP A 85 -23.58 20.80 -14.82
C ASP A 85 -24.87 20.16 -15.37
N THR A 86 -24.79 19.56 -16.55
CA THR A 86 -25.93 18.97 -17.25
C THR A 86 -26.13 17.48 -16.96
N ILE A 87 -25.09 16.78 -16.47
CA ILE A 87 -25.11 15.33 -16.29
C ILE A 87 -24.81 14.95 -14.82
N PRO A 88 -25.82 15.02 -13.93
CA PRO A 88 -25.63 14.70 -12.51
C PRO A 88 -25.20 13.24 -12.26
N ALA A 89 -25.59 12.31 -13.15
CA ALA A 89 -25.18 10.91 -13.06
C ALA A 89 -23.65 10.73 -13.21
N PHE A 90 -23.01 11.52 -14.08
CA PHE A 90 -21.57 11.52 -14.23
C PHE A 90 -20.88 12.06 -12.97
N ASN A 91 -21.40 13.17 -12.41
CA ASN A 91 -20.88 13.76 -11.18
C ASN A 91 -20.96 12.79 -10.00
N CYS A 92 -22.02 11.98 -9.93
CA CYS A 92 -22.16 10.91 -8.95
C CYS A 92 -21.03 9.86 -9.04
N VAL A 93 -20.72 9.38 -10.24
CA VAL A 93 -19.63 8.41 -10.48
C VAL A 93 -18.28 9.02 -10.09
N GLN A 94 -18.01 10.25 -10.55
CA GLN A 94 -16.78 10.98 -10.25
C GLN A 94 -16.61 11.21 -8.74
N ARG A 95 -17.67 11.66 -8.05
CA ARG A 95 -17.65 11.91 -6.60
C ARG A 95 -17.45 10.64 -5.80
N ALA A 96 -18.00 9.51 -6.24
CA ALA A 96 -17.80 8.23 -5.57
C ALA A 96 -16.33 7.79 -5.55
N HIS A 97 -15.63 7.96 -6.69
CA HIS A 97 -14.21 7.70 -6.78
C HIS A 97 -13.38 8.67 -5.93
N GLN A 98 -13.64 9.98 -6.05
CA GLN A 98 -12.92 10.99 -5.27
C GLN A 98 -13.09 10.81 -3.75
N ASN A 99 -14.31 10.51 -3.27
CA ASN A 99 -14.52 10.27 -1.85
C ASN A 99 -13.73 9.06 -1.33
N THR A 100 -13.54 8.05 -2.18
CA THR A 100 -12.72 6.90 -1.83
C THR A 100 -11.25 7.32 -1.74
N LEU A 101 -10.73 8.10 -2.69
CA LEU A 101 -9.36 8.63 -2.66
C LEU A 101 -9.08 9.54 -1.46
N GLU A 102 -10.04 10.38 -1.07
CA GLU A 102 -9.94 11.23 0.12
C GLU A 102 -9.70 10.42 1.40
N ASN A 103 -10.28 9.22 1.50
CA ASN A 103 -10.20 8.37 2.71
C ASN A 103 -9.13 7.26 2.59
N TYR A 104 -8.60 7.02 1.40
CA TYR A 104 -7.73 5.89 1.12
C TYR A 104 -6.38 5.94 1.87
N PRO A 105 -5.66 7.08 1.94
CA PRO A 105 -4.41 7.17 2.71
C PRO A 105 -4.62 6.88 4.21
N GLN A 106 -5.70 7.43 4.78
CA GLN A 106 -6.06 7.18 6.18
C GLN A 106 -6.37 5.69 6.41
N PHE A 107 -7.13 5.07 5.51
CA PHE A 107 -7.42 3.64 5.58
C PHE A 107 -6.15 2.78 5.56
N LEU A 108 -5.22 3.05 4.64
CA LEU A 108 -3.97 2.30 4.53
C LEU A 108 -3.11 2.42 5.80
N MET A 109 -2.96 3.64 6.32
CA MET A 109 -2.28 3.87 7.60
C MET A 109 -2.89 3.00 8.71
N LEU A 110 -4.20 3.09 8.91
CA LEU A 110 -4.87 2.33 9.96
C LEU A 110 -4.76 0.81 9.75
N LEU A 111 -4.87 0.32 8.52
CA LEU A 111 -4.78 -1.10 8.17
C LEU A 111 -3.40 -1.68 8.52
N PHE A 112 -2.32 -1.03 8.08
CA PHE A 112 -0.96 -1.54 8.32
C PHE A 112 -0.58 -1.47 9.80
N PHE A 113 -0.84 -0.34 10.48
CA PHE A 113 -0.48 -0.20 11.89
C PHE A 113 -1.31 -1.09 12.83
N SER A 114 -2.60 -1.29 12.54
CA SER A 114 -3.42 -2.25 13.31
C SER A 114 -3.01 -3.71 13.04
N GLY A 115 -2.52 -3.99 11.84
CA GLY A 115 -2.03 -5.30 11.42
C GLY A 115 -0.81 -5.79 12.20
N LEU A 116 0.03 -4.89 12.69
CA LEU A 116 1.26 -5.25 13.42
C LEU A 116 0.97 -6.02 14.71
N GLU A 117 -0.09 -5.65 15.44
CA GLU A 117 -0.46 -6.33 16.69
C GLU A 117 -1.52 -7.42 16.45
N ARG A 118 -2.53 -7.14 15.61
CA ARG A 118 -3.71 -8.01 15.43
C ARG A 118 -4.04 -8.20 13.93
N PRO A 119 -3.22 -8.95 13.19
CA PRO A 119 -3.34 -9.07 11.73
C PRO A 119 -4.69 -9.64 11.26
N ARG A 120 -5.24 -10.64 11.95
CA ARG A 120 -6.54 -11.24 11.59
C ARG A 120 -7.72 -10.27 11.75
N ALA A 121 -7.75 -9.50 12.85
CA ALA A 121 -8.80 -8.53 13.10
C ALA A 121 -8.70 -7.33 12.13
N ALA A 122 -7.47 -6.85 11.90
CA ALA A 122 -7.19 -5.80 10.94
C ALA A 122 -7.61 -6.20 9.51
N ALA A 123 -7.29 -7.43 9.08
CA ALA A 123 -7.70 -7.94 7.78
C ALA A 123 -9.22 -8.06 7.64
N GLY A 124 -9.93 -8.55 8.67
CA GLY A 124 -11.39 -8.63 8.65
C GLY A 124 -12.06 -7.26 8.55
N LEU A 125 -11.63 -6.30 9.37
CA LEU A 125 -12.16 -4.92 9.34
C LEU A 125 -11.79 -4.18 8.06
N GLY A 126 -10.58 -4.44 7.54
CA GLY A 126 -10.13 -3.91 6.26
C GLY A 126 -10.94 -4.46 5.08
N GLY A 127 -11.22 -5.76 5.07
CA GLY A 127 -12.08 -6.39 4.08
C GLY A 127 -13.51 -5.85 4.13
N LEU A 128 -14.06 -5.65 5.33
CA LEU A 128 -15.37 -5.01 5.52
C LEU A 128 -15.39 -3.60 4.91
N TRP A 129 -14.32 -2.82 5.10
CA TRP A 129 -14.21 -1.49 4.51
C TRP A 129 -14.17 -1.53 2.98
N VAL A 130 -13.38 -2.44 2.39
CA VAL A 130 -13.31 -2.61 0.92
C VAL A 130 -14.69 -2.97 0.34
N LEU A 131 -15.39 -3.94 0.95
CA LEU A 131 -16.73 -4.32 0.52
C LEU A 131 -17.73 -3.16 0.64
N SER A 132 -17.60 -2.36 1.69
CA SER A 132 -18.39 -1.16 1.89
C SER A 132 -18.17 -0.12 0.79
N ARG A 133 -16.95 0.04 0.30
CA ARG A 133 -16.64 0.98 -0.79
C ARG A 133 -17.17 0.51 -2.14
N ILE A 134 -17.11 -0.79 -2.40
CA ILE A 134 -17.70 -1.40 -3.59
C ILE A 134 -19.23 -1.19 -3.60
N THR A 135 -19.90 -1.52 -2.50
CA THR A 135 -21.36 -1.33 -2.38
C THR A 135 -21.77 0.15 -2.42
N TYR A 136 -20.97 1.05 -1.85
CA TYR A 136 -21.13 2.50 -1.96
C TYR A 136 -21.07 2.97 -3.41
N ALA A 137 -20.06 2.54 -4.17
CA ALA A 137 -19.88 2.91 -5.57
C ALA A 137 -21.03 2.41 -6.46
N PHE A 138 -21.44 1.14 -6.31
CA PHE A 138 -22.61 0.59 -7.02
C PHE A 138 -23.92 1.32 -6.66
N GLY A 139 -24.09 1.73 -5.40
CA GLY A 139 -25.21 2.57 -4.98
C GLY A 139 -25.22 3.92 -5.70
N TYR A 140 -24.06 4.56 -5.83
CA TYR A 140 -23.89 5.84 -6.53
C TYR A 140 -24.13 5.74 -8.04
N TYR A 141 -23.78 4.62 -8.67
CA TYR A 141 -23.98 4.41 -10.11
C TYR A 141 -25.45 4.33 -10.53
N SER A 142 -26.36 4.18 -9.56
CA SER A 142 -27.81 4.22 -9.79
C SER A 142 -28.35 5.63 -10.08
N GLY A 143 -27.51 6.67 -10.04
CA GLY A 143 -27.89 8.06 -10.36
C GLY A 143 -28.61 8.81 -9.23
N ASP A 144 -28.89 8.16 -8.11
CA ASP A 144 -29.54 8.76 -6.93
C ASP A 144 -28.53 8.92 -5.78
N PRO A 145 -28.23 10.16 -5.36
CA PRO A 145 -27.28 10.44 -4.28
C PRO A 145 -27.64 9.76 -2.94
N ASN A 146 -28.92 9.47 -2.69
CA ASN A 146 -29.37 8.91 -1.41
C ASN A 146 -29.03 7.42 -1.27
N LYS A 147 -28.84 6.70 -2.38
CA LYS A 147 -28.51 5.27 -2.39
C LYS A 147 -27.09 4.97 -1.87
N ARG A 148 -26.29 6.00 -1.63
CA ARG A 148 -24.98 5.92 -0.96
C ARG A 148 -25.01 5.29 0.43
N ARG A 149 -26.13 5.43 1.14
CA ARG A 149 -26.29 4.93 2.52
C ARG A 149 -26.13 3.41 2.62
N ARG A 150 -26.27 2.68 1.51
CA ARG A 150 -26.05 1.22 1.45
C ARG A 150 -24.62 0.82 1.85
N GLY A 151 -23.64 1.69 1.60
CA GLY A 151 -22.24 1.48 2.01
C GLY A 151 -21.85 2.20 3.31
N ALA A 152 -22.81 2.54 4.19
CA ALA A 152 -22.48 3.19 5.46
C ALA A 152 -21.83 2.24 6.49
N PHE A 153 -21.98 0.92 6.32
CA PHE A 153 -21.42 -0.06 7.26
C PHE A 153 -19.87 -0.04 7.34
N GLY A 154 -19.18 0.51 6.33
CA GLY A 154 -17.72 0.69 6.33
C GLY A 154 -17.20 1.65 7.40
N TYR A 155 -18.07 2.49 8.00
CA TYR A 155 -17.71 3.27 9.18
C TYR A 155 -17.36 2.36 10.37
N ILE A 156 -18.03 1.20 10.50
CA ILE A 156 -17.70 0.20 11.52
C ILE A 156 -16.28 -0.34 11.30
N GLY A 157 -15.92 -0.63 10.05
CA GLY A 157 -14.56 -1.03 9.68
C GLY A 157 -13.51 0.02 10.03
N THR A 158 -13.77 1.29 9.68
CA THR A 158 -12.84 2.40 9.94
C THR A 158 -12.65 2.66 11.43
N MET A 159 -13.74 2.70 12.20
CA MET A 159 -13.70 2.89 13.66
C MET A 159 -13.02 1.70 14.36
N GLY A 160 -13.28 0.48 13.87
CA GLY A 160 -12.60 -0.71 14.36
C GLY A 160 -11.09 -0.63 14.13
N LEU A 161 -10.64 -0.31 12.92
CA LEU A 161 -9.21 -0.15 12.61
C LEU A 161 -8.57 0.95 13.46
N MET A 162 -9.23 2.10 13.60
CA MET A 162 -8.76 3.20 14.45
C MET A 162 -8.57 2.76 15.91
N SER A 163 -9.54 2.00 16.46
CA SER A 163 -9.45 1.48 17.83
C SER A 163 -8.27 0.52 18.02
N LEU A 164 -7.99 -0.33 17.01
CA LEU A 164 -6.87 -1.26 17.03
C LEU A 164 -5.52 -0.52 16.94
N THR A 165 -5.41 0.50 16.09
CA THR A 165 -4.21 1.32 15.97
C THR A 165 -3.91 2.07 17.28
N VAL A 166 -4.92 2.67 17.90
CA VAL A 166 -4.78 3.37 19.18
C VAL A 166 -4.31 2.41 20.28
N ARG A 167 -4.91 1.22 20.36
CA ARG A 167 -4.49 0.18 21.31
C ARG A 167 -3.04 -0.26 21.10
N SER A 168 -2.65 -0.47 19.84
CA SER A 168 -1.28 -0.81 19.46
C SER A 168 -0.29 0.27 19.90
N ALA A 169 -0.61 1.54 19.67
CA ALA A 169 0.19 2.68 20.12
C ALA A 169 0.35 2.71 21.65
N PHE A 170 -0.73 2.53 22.42
CA PHE A 170 -0.64 2.47 23.89
C PHE A 170 0.22 1.32 24.39
N ARG A 171 0.19 0.16 23.71
CA ARG A 171 1.02 -0.99 24.05
C ARG A 171 2.50 -0.74 23.76
N MET A 172 2.82 -0.07 22.66
CA MET A 172 4.19 0.36 22.35
C MET A 172 4.73 1.32 23.43
N LEU A 173 3.95 2.33 23.83
CA LEU A 173 4.35 3.29 24.87
C LEU A 173 4.60 2.62 26.24
N LYS A 174 3.76 1.65 26.62
CA LYS A 174 3.95 0.90 27.87
C LYS A 174 5.20 0.00 27.84
N CYS A 175 5.54 -0.55 26.68
CA CYS A 175 6.73 -1.38 26.51
C CYS A 175 8.02 -0.56 26.73
N THR A 176 8.04 0.69 26.25
CA THR A 176 9.18 1.61 26.44
C THR A 176 9.34 2.07 27.89
N SER A 177 8.25 2.18 28.65
CA SER A 177 8.28 2.58 30.06
C SER A 177 8.69 1.44 31.01
N GLY A 178 8.62 0.17 30.58
CA GLY A 178 9.05 -0.98 31.36
C GLY A 178 10.55 -1.22 31.16
N GLY A 179 11.37 -0.63 32.04
CA GLY A 179 12.82 -0.60 31.93
C GLY A 179 13.46 -1.93 31.50
N MET A 180 14.30 -1.84 30.48
CA MET A 180 15.32 -2.81 30.13
C MET A 180 16.34 -2.87 31.29
N THR A 181 16.09 -3.71 32.29
CA THR A 181 17.17 -4.17 33.19
C THR A 181 17.94 -5.26 32.44
N PRO A 182 19.20 -5.04 32.02
CA PRO A 182 20.02 -6.11 31.48
C PRO A 182 20.29 -7.10 32.61
N ARG A 183 19.72 -8.30 32.51
CA ARG A 183 20.03 -9.39 33.42
C ARG A 183 21.35 -10.02 32.97
N PHE A 184 22.47 -9.40 33.35
CA PHE A 184 23.77 -10.08 33.34
C PHE A 184 23.74 -11.10 34.48
N SER A 185 23.52 -12.37 34.14
CA SER A 185 23.73 -13.49 35.06
C SER A 185 25.23 -13.69 35.29
N GLN A 186 25.66 -13.64 36.55
CA GLN A 186 26.90 -14.27 37.02
C GLN A 186 26.76 -15.80 37.00
#